data_AF-A0A1Z4QGP5-F1
#
_entry.id   AF-A0A1Z4QGP5-F1
#
_cell.length_a   1.000
_cell.length_b   1.000
_cell.length_c   1.000
_cell.angle_alpha   90.00
_cell.angle_beta   90.00
_cell.angle_gamma   90.00
#
_symmetry.space_group_name_H-M   'P 1'
#
loop_
_entity.id
_entity.type
_entity.pdbx_description
1 polymer ?
#
loop_
_entity_poly.entity_id
_entity_poly.type
_entity_poly.pdbx_seq_one_letter_code
_entity_poly.pdbx_strand_id
1 'polypeptide(L)'
;MSEQQDSSQDLIGTLIQSLQTGKSVDEEKESYGEEYIAQLKSACHNFLKKDAFQVGQLVKWKENLKNRTIPYKNQPAIVVETLAEPVVSNEEESGSPYFRETLDIILGILVDDDTFLTFYYDSRRFEAY
;
A
#
# COMPACT_ATOMS: atom_id res chain seq x y z
N MET A 1 -45.58 -41.26 16.86
CA MET A 1 -45.80 -39.80 16.83
C MET A 1 -44.57 -39.19 17.51
N SER A 2 -43.43 -39.25 16.83
CA SER A 2 -42.85 -38.20 15.96
C SER A 2 -41.80 -37.46 16.80
N GLU A 3 -40.53 -37.88 16.69
CA GLU A 3 -39.55 -37.30 15.76
C GLU A 3 -39.40 -35.79 15.98
N GLN A 4 -38.60 -35.39 16.98
CA GLN A 4 -38.11 -34.02 17.13
C GLN A 4 -37.05 -33.94 18.23
N GLN A 5 -35.87 -34.55 18.04
CA GLN A 5 -34.73 -34.19 18.89
C GLN A 5 -33.33 -34.34 18.27
N ASP A 6 -33.22 -34.69 16.98
CA ASP A 6 -31.93 -34.96 16.33
C ASP A 6 -31.36 -33.78 15.52
N SER A 7 -32.21 -32.82 15.12
CA SER A 7 -31.82 -31.74 14.20
C SER A 7 -30.85 -30.71 14.84
N SER A 8 -30.99 -30.40 16.13
CA SER A 8 -30.16 -29.36 16.77
C SER A 8 -28.73 -29.80 17.10
N GLN A 9 -28.47 -31.11 17.28
CA GLN A 9 -27.12 -31.61 17.56
C GLN A 9 -26.28 -31.68 16.28
N ASP A 10 -26.88 -32.04 15.15
CA ASP A 10 -26.21 -32.04 13.84
C ASP A 10 -25.85 -30.64 13.35
N LEU A 11 -26.66 -29.63 13.64
CA LEU A 11 -26.36 -28.24 13.28
C LEU A 11 -25.15 -27.69 14.05
N ILE A 12 -25.00 -28.05 15.32
CA ILE A 12 -23.83 -27.67 16.13
C ILE A 12 -22.58 -28.42 15.62
N GLY A 13 -22.71 -29.71 15.29
CA GLY A 13 -21.63 -30.49 14.69
C GLY A 13 -21.16 -29.90 13.36
N THR A 14 -22.11 -29.48 12.50
CA THR A 14 -21.82 -28.85 11.21
C THR A 14 -21.19 -27.46 11.37
N LEU A 15 -21.60 -26.69 12.39
CA LEU A 15 -21.03 -25.37 12.69
C LEU A 15 -19.61 -25.49 13.26
N ILE A 16 -19.34 -26.47 14.12
CA ILE A 16 -18.00 -26.75 14.65
C ILE A 16 -17.06 -27.20 13.53
N GLN A 17 -17.53 -28.07 12.61
CA GLN A 17 -16.77 -28.46 11.42
C GLN A 17 -16.47 -27.26 10.52
N SER A 18 -17.43 -26.35 10.34
CA SER A 18 -17.27 -25.13 9.53
C SER A 18 -16.30 -24.13 10.16
N LEU A 19 -16.26 -24.03 11.50
CA LEU A 19 -15.32 -23.19 12.25
C LEU A 19 -13.91 -23.80 12.31
N GLN A 20 -13.78 -25.14 12.34
CA GLN A 20 -12.50 -25.85 12.25
C GLN A 20 -11.91 -25.85 10.83
N THR A 21 -12.75 -25.63 9.81
CA THR A 21 -12.30 -25.38 8.43
C THR A 21 -11.93 -23.90 8.19
N GLY A 22 -12.02 -23.05 9.22
CA GLY A 22 -11.29 -21.79 9.31
C GLY A 22 -9.80 -22.10 9.31
N LYS A 23 -9.28 -22.32 8.10
CA LYS A 23 -7.88 -22.52 7.75
C LYS A 23 -6.99 -21.80 8.76
N SER A 24 -6.39 -22.54 9.68
CA SER A 24 -5.15 -22.10 10.31
C SER A 24 -4.23 -21.78 9.14
N VAL A 25 -4.03 -20.49 8.88
CA VAL A 25 -3.12 -20.03 7.85
C VAL A 25 -1.77 -20.48 8.38
N ASP A 26 -1.18 -21.51 7.77
CA ASP A 26 0.23 -21.83 7.96
C ASP A 26 1.00 -20.52 7.71
N GLU A 27 1.46 -19.86 8.78
CA GLU A 27 2.21 -18.60 8.72
C GLU A 27 3.63 -18.82 8.16
N GLU A 28 4.01 -20.08 7.93
CA GLU A 28 5.29 -20.47 7.36
C GLU A 28 5.28 -20.24 5.86
N LYS A 29 5.51 -18.99 5.44
CA LYS A 29 5.91 -18.70 4.07
C LYS A 29 7.20 -19.44 3.75
N GLU A 30 7.16 -20.22 2.66
CA GLU A 30 8.32 -20.85 2.06
C GLU A 30 9.45 -19.81 1.87
N SER A 31 10.65 -20.18 2.32
CA SER A 31 11.87 -19.37 2.39
C SER A 31 12.03 -18.27 1.32
N TYR A 32 12.42 -17.05 1.72
CA TYR A 32 12.73 -15.96 0.80
C TYR A 32 14.13 -16.14 0.17
N GLY A 33 14.21 -16.16 -1.16
CA GLY A 33 15.46 -16.32 -1.90
C GLY A 33 16.37 -15.08 -1.91
N GLU A 34 17.61 -15.25 -2.39
CA GLU A 34 18.61 -14.18 -2.46
C GLU A 34 18.17 -12.97 -3.30
N GLU A 35 17.42 -13.20 -4.38
CA GLU A 35 16.88 -12.14 -5.23
C GLU A 35 15.94 -11.21 -4.45
N TYR A 36 15.04 -11.78 -3.64
CA TYR A 36 14.12 -11.00 -2.80
C TYR A 36 14.90 -10.15 -1.79
N ILE A 37 15.94 -10.72 -1.17
CA ILE A 37 16.81 -10.00 -0.22
C ILE A 37 17.51 -8.83 -0.93
N ALA A 38 18.00 -9.03 -2.15
CA ALA A 38 18.63 -7.98 -2.93
C ALA A 38 17.64 -6.86 -3.30
N GLN A 39 16.43 -7.21 -3.74
CA GLN A 39 15.36 -6.24 -4.02
C GLN A 39 14.98 -5.44 -2.78
N LEU A 40 14.85 -6.08 -1.61
CA LEU A 40 14.54 -5.44 -0.35
C LEU A 40 15.61 -4.41 0.06
N LYS A 41 16.89 -4.78 -0.06
CA LYS A 41 18.02 -3.88 0.22
C LYS A 41 18.01 -2.68 -0.72
N SER A 42 17.76 -2.90 -2.01
CA SER A 42 17.69 -1.84 -3.03
C SER A 42 16.53 -0.89 -2.76
N ALA A 43 15.32 -1.42 -2.48
CA ALA A 43 14.15 -0.61 -2.15
C ALA A 43 14.38 0.24 -0.90
N CYS A 44 14.94 -0.35 0.17
CA CYS A 44 15.29 0.36 1.39
C CYS A 44 16.29 1.50 1.12
N HIS A 45 17.36 1.23 0.38
CA HIS A 45 18.33 2.24 0.00
C HIS A 45 17.69 3.40 -0.78
N ASN A 46 16.86 3.08 -1.78
CA ASN A 46 16.17 4.08 -2.61
C ASN A 46 15.17 4.91 -1.80
N PHE A 47 14.48 4.32 -0.83
CA PHE A 47 13.52 5.02 0.03
C PHE A 47 14.21 5.97 1.00
N LEU A 48 15.38 5.60 1.53
CA LEU A 48 16.14 6.48 2.43
C LEU A 48 16.80 7.65 1.70
N LYS A 49 17.07 7.49 0.39
CA LYS A 49 17.55 8.58 -0.46
C LYS A 49 16.42 9.56 -0.76
N LYS A 50 16.43 10.72 -0.10
CA LYS A 50 15.52 11.84 -0.38
C LYS A 50 16.14 12.77 -1.42
N ASP A 51 15.41 13.01 -2.50
CA ASP A 51 15.77 13.98 -3.54
C ASP A 51 15.08 15.32 -3.27
N ALA A 52 15.66 16.42 -3.75
CA ALA A 52 15.03 17.73 -3.72
C ALA A 52 14.31 17.99 -5.04
N PHE A 53 13.06 18.43 -4.96
CA PHE A 53 12.21 18.68 -6.11
C PHE A 53 11.86 20.16 -6.25
N GLN A 54 11.57 20.58 -7.48
CA GLN A 54 11.14 21.94 -7.80
C GLN A 54 9.76 21.92 -8.46
N VAL A 55 8.96 22.96 -8.23
CA VAL A 55 7.66 23.14 -8.89
C VAL A 55 7.82 23.10 -10.41
N GLY A 56 6.96 22.35 -11.09
CA GLY A 56 7.01 22.13 -12.52
C GLY A 56 7.90 20.96 -12.97
N GLN A 57 8.68 20.34 -12.06
CA GLN A 57 9.50 19.18 -12.39
C GLN A 57 8.62 17.94 -12.65
N LEU A 58 8.98 17.15 -13.66
CA LEU A 58 8.39 15.82 -13.88
C LEU A 58 9.06 14.78 -13.00
N VAL A 59 8.25 13.95 -12.36
CA VAL A 59 8.68 12.87 -11.47
C VAL A 59 7.95 11.56 -11.78
N LYS A 60 8.54 10.46 -11.33
CA LYS A 60 7.94 9.11 -11.33
C LYS A 60 8.26 8.37 -10.05
N TRP A 61 7.57 7.25 -9.83
CA TRP A 61 7.92 6.33 -8.76
C TRP A 61 9.33 5.79 -8.92
N LYS A 62 10.08 5.75 -7.83
CA LYS A 62 11.27 4.91 -7.72
C LYS A 62 10.89 3.44 -7.82
N GLU A 63 11.80 2.64 -8.35
CA GLU A 63 11.60 1.20 -8.47
C GLU A 63 11.26 0.57 -7.11
N ASN A 64 10.23 -0.27 -7.10
CA ASN A 64 9.68 -0.95 -5.91
C ASN A 64 9.05 -0.05 -4.82
N LEU A 65 8.85 1.26 -5.04
CA LEU A 65 8.36 2.18 -4.00
C LEU A 65 6.92 2.71 -4.20
N LYS A 66 6.22 2.30 -5.25
CA LYS A 66 4.81 2.67 -5.50
C LYS A 66 3.89 2.14 -4.40
N ASN A 67 3.16 3.03 -3.75
CA ASN A 67 2.21 2.70 -2.68
C ASN A 67 0.84 3.37 -2.84
N ARG A 68 0.50 3.87 -4.03
CA ARG A 68 -0.81 4.44 -4.36
C ARG A 68 -1.28 3.95 -5.72
N THR A 69 -2.57 4.08 -6.00
CA THR A 69 -3.15 3.68 -7.30
C THR A 69 -2.58 4.51 -8.44
N ILE A 70 -2.59 5.84 -8.28
CA ILE A 70 -2.05 6.83 -9.21
C ILE A 70 -0.87 7.61 -8.59
N PRO A 71 0.08 8.09 -9.41
CA PRO A 71 0.19 7.83 -10.85
C PRO A 71 0.49 6.35 -11.11
N TYR A 72 0.18 5.84 -12.31
CA TYR A 72 0.61 4.49 -12.70
C TYR A 72 2.14 4.39 -12.68
N LYS A 73 2.70 3.16 -12.63
CA LYS A 73 4.14 2.92 -12.39
C LYS A 73 5.06 3.82 -13.23
N ASN A 74 4.74 4.00 -14.50
CA ASN A 74 5.52 4.80 -15.46
C ASN A 74 4.81 6.07 -15.94
N GLN A 75 3.67 6.44 -15.32
CA GLN A 75 2.97 7.67 -15.64
C GLN A 75 3.69 8.84 -14.97
N PRO A 76 4.11 9.86 -15.73
CA PRO A 76 4.71 11.05 -15.14
C PRO A 76 3.67 11.82 -14.30
N ALA A 77 4.14 12.39 -13.20
CA ALA A 77 3.41 13.40 -12.45
C ALA A 77 4.25 14.69 -12.40
N ILE A 78 3.59 15.84 -12.25
CA ILE A 78 4.27 17.13 -12.15
C ILE A 78 4.25 17.63 -10.71
N VAL A 79 5.36 18.17 -10.23
CA VAL A 79 5.44 18.76 -8.89
C VAL A 79 4.66 20.06 -8.86
N VAL A 80 3.62 20.10 -8.02
CA VAL A 80 2.79 21.29 -7.80
C VAL A 80 3.32 22.08 -6.62
N GLU A 81 3.72 21.39 -5.54
CA GLU A 81 4.23 22.01 -4.32
C GLU A 81 5.10 21.04 -3.52
N THR A 82 6.11 21.56 -2.83
CA THR A 82 6.87 20.85 -1.79
C THR A 82 6.62 21.53 -0.45
N LEU A 83 6.13 20.78 0.53
CA LEU A 83 5.71 21.32 1.83
C LEU A 83 6.91 21.45 2.77
N ALA A 84 7.08 22.63 3.37
CA ALA A 84 8.10 22.83 4.40
C ALA A 84 7.77 22.06 5.69
N GLU A 85 6.47 21.99 6.02
CA GLU A 85 5.94 21.20 7.13
C GLU A 85 5.11 20.04 6.57
N PRO A 86 5.57 18.78 6.70
CA PRO A 86 4.85 17.63 6.20
C PRO A 86 3.53 17.38 6.91
N VAL A 87 2.52 16.93 6.16
CA VAL A 87 1.24 16.46 6.70
C VAL A 87 1.38 14.99 7.06
N VAL A 88 0.98 14.62 8.28
CA VAL A 88 0.91 13.21 8.70
C VAL A 88 -0.46 12.67 8.34
N SER A 89 -0.52 11.49 7.74
CA SER A 89 -1.79 10.83 7.44
C SER A 89 -2.62 10.56 8.70
N ASN A 90 -3.94 10.66 8.57
CA ASN A 90 -4.90 10.36 9.64
C ASN A 90 -5.28 8.87 9.70
N GLU A 91 -4.49 7.99 9.07
CA GLU A 91 -4.72 6.55 9.14
C GLU A 91 -4.42 6.07 10.57
N GLU A 92 -5.36 5.33 11.16
CA GLU A 92 -5.29 4.89 12.57
C GLU A 92 -4.86 3.43 12.71
N GLU A 93 -4.97 2.63 11.64
CA GLU A 93 -4.58 1.23 11.66
C GLU A 93 -3.06 1.07 11.57
N SER A 94 -2.40 0.68 12.68
CA SER A 94 -0.94 0.53 12.73
C SER A 94 -0.36 -0.53 11.79
N GLY A 95 -1.19 -1.47 11.33
CA GLY A 95 -0.84 -2.45 10.30
C GLY A 95 -0.88 -1.90 8.87
N SER A 96 -1.47 -0.72 8.67
CA SER A 96 -1.56 -0.07 7.37
C SER A 96 -0.21 0.53 6.96
N PRO A 97 0.24 0.37 5.70
CA PRO A 97 1.43 1.04 5.20
C PRO A 97 1.28 2.57 5.15
N TYR A 98 0.08 3.08 5.37
CA TYR A 98 -0.23 4.50 5.40
C TYR A 98 -0.30 5.06 6.81
N PHE A 99 -0.12 4.24 7.85
CA PHE A 99 -0.10 4.70 9.23
C PHE A 99 1.03 5.70 9.48
N ARG A 100 0.67 6.92 9.89
CA ARG A 100 1.60 8.03 10.15
C ARG A 100 2.56 8.32 8.98
N GLU A 101 2.11 8.08 7.75
CA GLU A 101 2.88 8.42 6.56
C GLU A 101 3.08 9.94 6.51
N THR A 102 4.32 10.35 6.22
CA THR A 102 4.73 11.75 6.16
C THR A 102 4.60 12.22 4.72
N LEU A 103 3.61 13.05 4.45
CA LEU A 103 3.29 13.58 3.12
C LEU A 103 3.86 14.99 2.99
N ASP A 104 4.83 15.17 2.10
CA ASP A 104 5.60 16.41 1.98
C ASP A 104 5.71 16.94 0.53
N ILE A 105 5.03 16.30 -0.42
CA ILE A 105 4.95 16.76 -1.80
C ILE A 105 3.52 16.63 -2.34
N ILE A 106 3.10 17.62 -3.12
CA ILE A 106 1.85 17.62 -3.87
C ILE A 106 2.19 17.44 -5.34
N LEU A 107 1.62 16.39 -5.96
CA LEU A 107 1.80 16.10 -7.37
C LEU A 107 0.50 16.25 -8.14
N GLY A 108 0.61 16.82 -9.33
CA GLY A 108 -0.46 16.94 -10.31
C GLY A 108 -0.39 15.84 -11.35
N ILE A 109 -1.55 15.27 -11.69
CA ILE A 109 -1.69 14.15 -12.64
C ILE A 109 -2.94 14.40 -13.49
N LEU A 110 -2.83 14.12 -14.78
CA LEU A 110 -4.00 14.00 -15.66
C LEU A 110 -4.63 12.62 -15.46
N VAL A 111 -5.89 12.60 -15.03
CA VAL A 111 -6.71 11.39 -14.91
C VAL A 111 -7.72 11.34 -16.05
N ASP A 112 -8.63 10.37 -16.03
CA ASP A 112 -9.69 10.20 -17.02
C ASP A 112 -10.36 11.55 -17.38
N ASP A 113 -10.66 11.71 -18.68
CA ASP A 113 -11.18 12.95 -19.28
C ASP A 113 -10.24 14.18 -19.17
N ASP A 114 -8.92 13.96 -19.20
CA ASP A 114 -7.89 15.00 -19.14
C ASP A 114 -8.03 15.96 -17.95
N THR A 115 -8.63 15.47 -16.86
CA THR A 115 -8.85 16.28 -15.66
C THR A 115 -7.56 16.34 -14.85
N PHE A 116 -7.10 17.55 -14.54
CA PHE A 116 -5.91 17.75 -13.71
C PHE A 116 -6.29 17.69 -12.23
N LEU A 117 -5.83 16.63 -11.54
CA LEU A 117 -6.05 16.42 -10.11
C LEU A 117 -4.72 16.45 -9.34
N THR A 118 -4.78 16.89 -8.09
CA THR A 118 -3.62 16.99 -7.19
C THR A 118 -3.75 16.05 -6.01
N PHE A 119 -2.66 15.39 -5.64
CA PHE A 119 -2.62 14.45 -4.52
C PHE A 119 -1.37 14.64 -3.68
N TYR A 120 -1.48 14.30 -2.39
CA TYR A 120 -0.39 14.34 -1.43
C TYR A 120 0.37 13.02 -1.42
N TYR A 121 1.70 13.10 -1.38
CA TYR A 121 2.58 11.95 -1.35
C TYR A 121 3.79 12.16 -0.43
N ASP A 122 4.51 11.08 -0.16
CA ASP A 122 5.85 11.06 0.41
C ASP A 122 6.91 11.20 -0.70
N SER A 123 7.63 12.32 -0.72
CA SER A 123 8.65 12.65 -1.72
C SER A 123 9.76 11.61 -1.83
N ARG A 124 10.05 10.86 -0.77
CA ARG A 124 11.09 9.81 -0.76
C ARG A 124 10.82 8.70 -1.77
N ARG A 125 9.56 8.52 -2.17
CA ARG A 125 9.12 7.49 -3.11
C ARG A 125 9.29 7.86 -4.57
N PHE A 126 9.66 9.12 -4.86
CA PHE A 126 9.77 9.65 -6.21
C PHE A 126 11.21 9.90 -6.62
N GLU A 127 11.44 9.91 -7.92
CA GLU A 127 12.66 10.34 -8.59
C GLU A 127 12.30 11.18 -9.83
N ALA A 128 13.29 11.86 -10.41
CA ALA A 128 13.09 12.57 -11.67
C ALA A 128 12.66 11.61 -12.78
N TYR A 129 11.72 12.04 -13.63
CA TYR A 129 11.16 11.23 -14.73
C TYR A 129 12.22 10.88 -15.79
#